data_AF-A0A380EJL4-F1
#
_entry.id   AF-A0A380EJL4-F1
#
_cell.length_a   1.000
_cell.length_b   1.000
_cell.length_c   1.000
_cell.angle_alpha   90.00
_cell.angle_beta   90.00
_cell.angle_gamma   90.00
#
_symmetry.space_group_name_H-M   'P 1'
#
loop_
_entity.id
_entity.type
_entity.pdbx_description
1 polymer ?
#
loop_
_entity_poly.entity_id
_entity_poly.type
_entity_poly.pdbx_seq_one_letter_code
_entity_poly.pdbx_strand_id
1 'polypeptide(L)'
;MGRNLKLKKESDFEFTKNHKRLLLGSVFLMATSAIGPAFLTQTAVFTSQFFASFAFAILLSIIIDIGAQINIWRILVVTGLRGQEISNKVVPGLGTVISILIAFGGLAFNIGNIAGAGLGLNAIFGLDVKWGAAITAIFAILIFVSKSGQKLWTLFQ
;
A
#
# COMPACT_ATOMS: atom_id res chain seq x y z
N MET A 1 -20.22 16.31 -53.79
CA MET A 1 -18.98 16.53 -53.00
C MET A 1 -19.03 15.63 -51.75
N GLY A 2 -18.84 14.32 -51.94
CA GLY A 2 -18.92 13.33 -50.85
C GLY A 2 -17.58 13.20 -50.15
N ARG A 3 -17.46 13.73 -48.93
CA ARG A 3 -16.26 13.58 -48.10
C ARG A 3 -16.22 12.15 -47.55
N ASN A 4 -15.28 11.36 -48.07
CA ASN A 4 -14.87 10.08 -47.48
C ASN A 4 -14.22 10.34 -46.12
N LEU A 5 -15.00 10.22 -45.04
CA LEU A 5 -14.48 10.13 -43.68
C LEU A 5 -13.88 8.74 -43.51
N LYS A 6 -12.56 8.62 -43.71
CA LYS A 6 -11.81 7.44 -43.26
C LYS A 6 -11.93 7.34 -41.75
N LEU A 7 -12.78 6.42 -41.29
CA LEU A 7 -12.81 5.98 -39.90
C LEU A 7 -11.42 5.48 -39.54
N LYS A 8 -10.76 6.18 -38.62
CA LYS A 8 -9.48 5.80 -38.03
C LYS A 8 -9.73 4.50 -37.27
N LYS A 9 -9.36 3.37 -37.87
CA LYS A 9 -9.37 2.05 -37.24
C LYS A 9 -8.55 2.15 -35.95
N GLU A 10 -9.22 2.00 -34.79
CA GLU A 10 -8.53 1.83 -33.52
C GLU A 10 -7.54 0.68 -33.70
N SER A 11 -6.26 0.96 -33.47
CA SER A 11 -5.23 -0.06 -33.42
C SER A 11 -5.55 -0.99 -32.27
N ASP A 12 -5.95 -2.23 -32.56
CA ASP A 12 -6.10 -3.27 -31.55
C ASP A 12 -4.80 -3.33 -30.73
N PHE A 13 -4.89 -3.00 -29.44
CA PHE A 13 -3.75 -2.99 -28.54
C PHE A 13 -3.35 -4.45 -28.27
N GLU A 14 -2.46 -5.01 -29.09
CA GLU A 14 -1.97 -6.37 -28.90
C GLU A 14 -1.04 -6.44 -27.68
N PHE A 15 -1.52 -7.09 -26.62
CA PHE A 15 -0.72 -7.41 -25.45
C PHE A 15 0.40 -8.41 -25.80
N THR A 16 1.57 -7.87 -26.16
CA THR A 16 2.79 -8.64 -26.35
C THR A 16 3.19 -9.34 -25.04
N LYS A 17 3.90 -10.48 -25.12
CA LYS A 17 4.41 -11.20 -23.93
C LYS A 17 5.17 -10.29 -22.95
N ASN A 18 5.89 -9.30 -23.47
CA ASN A 18 6.59 -8.31 -22.65
C ASN A 18 5.65 -7.39 -21.87
N HIS A 19 4.52 -6.95 -22.45
CA HIS A 19 3.52 -6.15 -21.74
C HIS A 19 2.85 -6.93 -20.62
N LYS A 20 2.53 -8.21 -20.83
CA LYS A 20 1.99 -9.07 -19.77
C LYS A 20 2.99 -9.28 -18.63
N ARG A 21 4.29 -9.43 -18.94
CA ARG A 21 5.34 -9.55 -17.93
C ARG A 21 5.53 -8.27 -17.14
N LEU A 22 5.49 -7.11 -17.80
CA LEU A 22 5.56 -5.80 -17.15
C LEU A 22 4.36 -5.56 -16.25
N LEU A 23 3.14 -5.88 -16.71
CA LEU A 23 1.92 -5.76 -15.90
C LEU A 23 1.92 -6.69 -14.69
N LEU A 24 2.34 -7.94 -14.85
CA LEU A 24 2.46 -8.86 -13.71
C LEU A 24 3.50 -8.37 -12.71
N GLY A 25 4.64 -7.86 -13.19
CA GLY A 25 5.66 -7.26 -12.35
C GLY A 25 5.13 -6.05 -11.60
N SER A 26 4.46 -5.11 -12.27
CA SER A 26 3.91 -3.90 -11.64
C SER A 26 2.80 -4.23 -10.64
N VAL A 27 1.89 -5.16 -10.97
CA VAL A 27 0.82 -5.60 -10.05
C VAL A 27 1.41 -6.30 -8.83
N PHE A 28 2.40 -7.17 -9.00
CA PHE A 28 3.05 -7.86 -7.89
C PHE A 28 3.80 -6.89 -6.97
N LEU A 29 4.52 -5.93 -7.54
CA LEU A 29 5.24 -4.90 -6.79
C LEU A 29 4.26 -3.99 -6.04
N MET A 30 3.14 -3.61 -6.67
CA MET A 30 2.07 -2.83 -6.05
C MET A 30 1.36 -3.59 -4.92
N ALA A 31 1.12 -4.88 -5.09
CA ALA A 31 0.54 -5.73 -4.04
C ALA A 31 1.49 -5.91 -2.85
N THR A 32 2.79 -6.08 -3.12
CA THR A 32 3.81 -6.24 -2.08
C THR A 32 4.08 -4.93 -1.34
N SER A 33 3.99 -3.78 -2.01
CA SER A 33 4.09 -2.47 -1.34
C SER A 33 2.86 -2.17 -0.48
N ALA A 34 1.69 -2.70 -0.85
CA ALA A 34 0.48 -2.60 -0.05
C ALA A 34 0.52 -3.48 1.22
N ILE A 35 1.24 -4.60 1.20
CA ILE A 35 1.33 -5.57 2.29
C ILE A 35 2.73 -5.54 2.90
N GLY A 36 2.95 -4.64 3.87
CA GLY A 36 4.25 -4.43 4.51
C GLY A 36 4.73 -5.57 5.43
N PRO A 37 6.03 -5.62 5.81
CA PRO A 37 6.60 -6.66 6.65
C PRO A 37 5.91 -6.82 8.01
N ALA A 38 5.42 -5.71 8.59
CA ALA A 38 4.67 -5.73 9.84
C ALA A 38 3.36 -6.49 9.71
N PHE A 39 2.62 -6.26 8.63
CA PHE A 39 1.35 -6.94 8.44
C PHE A 39 1.56 -8.46 8.34
N LEU A 40 2.57 -8.90 7.59
CA LEU A 40 2.89 -10.33 7.44
C LEU A 40 3.34 -10.97 8.75
N THR A 41 4.29 -10.35 9.44
CA THR A 41 4.83 -10.89 10.71
C THR A 41 3.78 -10.89 11.82
N GLN A 42 3.00 -9.81 11.95
CA GLN A 42 1.92 -9.75 12.94
C GLN A 42 0.81 -10.75 12.62
N THR A 43 0.43 -10.89 11.35
CA THR A 43 -0.56 -11.89 10.93
C THR A 43 -0.08 -13.30 11.24
N ALA A 44 1.19 -13.63 10.99
CA ALA A 44 1.76 -14.93 11.32
C ALA A 44 1.80 -15.20 12.84
N VAL A 45 2.23 -14.21 13.63
CA VAL A 45 2.29 -14.33 15.10
C VAL A 45 0.89 -14.48 15.70
N PHE A 46 -0.09 -13.70 15.26
CA PHE A 46 -1.45 -13.83 15.78
C PHE A 46 -2.16 -15.08 15.29
N THR A 47 -1.85 -15.55 14.06
CA THR A 47 -2.36 -16.84 13.59
C THR A 47 -1.81 -17.99 14.43
N SER A 48 -0.53 -17.94 14.84
CA SER A 48 0.04 -18.99 15.71
C SER A 48 -0.48 -18.93 17.14
N GLN A 49 -0.89 -17.76 17.63
CA GLN A 49 -1.46 -17.60 18.97
C GLN A 49 -2.96 -17.95 19.04
N PHE A 50 -3.74 -17.53 18.04
CA PHE A 50 -5.21 -17.55 18.10
C PHE A 50 -5.86 -18.49 17.08
N PHE A 51 -5.07 -19.13 16.21
CA PHE A 51 -5.52 -20.12 15.22
C PHE A 51 -6.81 -19.71 14.49
N ALA A 52 -7.89 -20.51 14.58
CA ALA A 52 -9.13 -20.30 13.85
C ALA A 52 -9.86 -19.00 14.22
N SER A 53 -9.71 -18.51 15.45
CA SER A 53 -10.37 -17.27 15.89
C SER A 53 -9.82 -16.04 15.17
N PHE A 54 -8.54 -16.04 14.82
CA PHE A 54 -7.93 -14.94 14.08
C PHE A 54 -8.36 -14.92 12.61
N ALA A 55 -8.54 -16.10 11.99
CA ALA A 55 -9.04 -16.20 10.63
C ALA A 55 -10.46 -15.62 10.48
N PHE A 56 -11.34 -15.84 11.46
CA PHE A 56 -12.67 -15.22 11.47
C PHE A 56 -12.59 -13.69 11.61
N ALA A 57 -11.71 -13.19 12.47
CA ALA A 57 -11.49 -11.75 12.63
C ALA A 57 -10.97 -11.09 11.34
N ILE A 58 -10.01 -11.73 10.65
CA ILE A 58 -9.53 -11.27 9.33
C ILE A 58 -10.66 -11.24 8.32
N LEU A 59 -11.46 -12.31 8.23
CA LEU A 59 -12.58 -12.39 7.29
C LEU A 59 -13.58 -11.26 7.52
N LEU A 60 -13.95 -11.02 8.77
CA LEU A 60 -14.87 -9.94 9.15
C LEU A 60 -14.29 -8.56 8.80
N SER A 61 -12.98 -8.35 9.06
CA SER A 61 -12.28 -7.12 8.70
C SER A 61 -12.35 -6.86 7.20
N ILE A 62 -12.06 -7.86 6.37
CA ILE A 62 -12.08 -7.72 4.90
C ILE A 62 -13.48 -7.32 4.41
N ILE A 63 -14.54 -7.90 4.97
CA ILE A 63 -15.92 -7.57 4.58
C ILE A 63 -16.23 -6.09 4.90
N ILE A 64 -15.88 -5.64 6.10
CA ILE A 64 -16.08 -4.24 6.51
C ILE A 64 -15.23 -3.30 5.64
N ASP A 65 -13.98 -3.66 5.38
CA ASP A 65 -13.05 -2.87 4.58
C ASP A 65 -13.53 -2.69 3.15
N ILE A 66 -14.07 -3.73 2.51
CA ILE A 66 -14.65 -3.62 1.17
C ILE A 66 -15.82 -2.61 1.17
N GLY A 67 -16.71 -2.70 2.16
CA GLY A 67 -17.82 -1.76 2.30
C GLY A 67 -17.34 -0.32 2.49
N ALA A 68 -16.38 -0.10 3.39
CA ALA A 68 -15.79 1.20 3.64
C ALA A 68 -15.04 1.74 2.41
N GLN A 69 -14.20 0.93 1.76
CA GLN A 69 -13.40 1.33 0.60
C GLN A 69 -14.28 1.74 -0.58
N ILE A 70 -15.34 0.96 -0.89
CA ILE A 70 -16.26 1.30 -1.99
C ILE A 70 -17.01 2.60 -1.68
N ASN A 71 -17.42 2.83 -0.44
CA ASN A 71 -18.12 4.06 -0.03
C ASN A 71 -17.20 5.28 -0.13
N ILE A 72 -15.97 5.18 0.40
CA ILE A 72 -14.98 6.25 0.35
C ILE A 72 -14.61 6.57 -1.10
N TRP A 73 -14.31 5.55 -1.91
CA TRP A 73 -13.99 5.73 -3.33
C TRP A 73 -15.12 6.40 -4.10
N ARG A 74 -16.37 5.96 -3.90
CA ARG A 74 -17.53 6.56 -4.56
C ARG A 74 -17.63 8.05 -4.25
N ILE A 75 -17.51 8.41 -2.98
CA ILE A 75 -17.62 9.81 -2.54
C ILE A 75 -16.47 10.65 -3.11
N LEU A 76 -15.23 10.17 -3.07
CA LEU A 76 -14.06 10.87 -3.62
C LEU A 76 -14.18 11.07 -5.13
N VAL A 77 -14.57 10.03 -5.87
CA VAL A 77 -14.67 10.08 -7.34
C VAL A 77 -15.81 11.00 -7.79
N VAL A 78 -16.98 10.92 -7.14
CA VAL A 78 -18.14 11.74 -7.51
C VAL A 78 -17.92 13.22 -7.19
N THR A 79 -17.27 13.53 -6.07
CA THR A 79 -17.03 14.93 -5.67
C THR A 79 -15.80 15.54 -6.34
N GLY A 80 -14.85 14.73 -6.79
CA GLY A 80 -13.56 15.19 -7.30
C GLY A 80 -12.67 15.87 -6.25
N LEU A 81 -13.02 15.79 -4.97
CA LEU A 81 -12.32 16.43 -3.86
C LEU A 81 -11.48 15.42 -3.09
N ARG A 82 -10.43 15.90 -2.41
CA ARG A 82 -9.65 15.07 -1.49
C ARG A 82 -10.42 14.81 -0.20
N GLY A 83 -10.16 13.68 0.46
CA GLY A 83 -10.87 13.29 1.69
C GLY A 83 -10.86 14.36 2.79
N GLN A 84 -9.76 15.11 2.93
CA GLN A 84 -9.67 16.23 3.89
C GLN A 84 -10.60 17.39 3.52
N GLU A 85 -10.73 17.70 2.24
CA GLU A 85 -11.61 18.76 1.73
C GLU A 85 -13.08 18.35 1.88
N ILE A 86 -13.40 17.08 1.59
CA ILE A 86 -14.75 16.52 1.82
C ILE A 86 -15.10 16.61 3.31
N SER A 87 -14.17 16.25 4.17
CA SER A 87 -14.37 16.29 5.62
C SER A 87 -14.65 17.71 6.12
N ASN A 88 -13.91 18.71 5.62
CA ASN A 88 -14.17 20.11 5.91
C ASN A 88 -15.51 20.63 5.37
N LYS A 89 -16.04 20.03 4.29
CA LYS A 89 -17.39 20.35 3.78
C LYS A 89 -18.50 19.69 4.60
N VAL A 90 -18.22 18.57 5.26
CA VAL A 90 -19.20 17.91 6.16
C VAL A 90 -19.30 18.68 7.48
N VAL A 91 -18.16 18.96 8.13
CA VAL A 91 -18.10 19.82 9.32
C VAL A 91 -16.86 20.71 9.20
N PRO A 92 -16.99 22.04 9.34
CA PRO A 92 -15.85 22.95 9.25
C PRO A 92 -14.82 22.62 10.36
N GLY A 93 -13.57 22.36 9.96
CA GLY A 93 -12.47 22.01 10.86
C GLY A 93 -12.20 20.49 10.98
N LEU A 94 -13.12 19.63 10.55
CA LEU A 94 -12.93 18.17 10.60
C LEU A 94 -11.79 17.70 9.68
N GLY A 95 -11.60 18.36 8.53
CA GLY A 95 -10.52 18.07 7.61
C GLY A 95 -9.15 18.20 8.27
N THR A 96 -8.93 19.24 9.09
CA THR A 96 -7.68 19.44 9.82
C THR A 96 -7.43 18.33 10.84
N VAL A 97 -8.46 17.91 11.58
CA VAL A 97 -8.36 16.79 12.53
C VAL A 97 -7.96 15.51 11.79
N ILE A 98 -8.63 15.22 10.67
CA ILE A 98 -8.32 14.05 9.84
C ILE A 98 -6.91 14.14 9.25
N SER A 99 -6.44 15.32 8.83
CA SER A 99 -5.06 15.52 8.38
C SER A 99 -4.04 15.12 9.44
N ILE A 100 -4.26 15.53 10.69
CA ILE A 100 -3.38 15.19 11.82
C ILE A 100 -3.42 13.68 12.08
N LEU A 101 -4.60 13.08 12.11
CA LEU A 101 -4.75 11.63 12.30
C LEU A 101 -4.05 10.83 11.18
N ILE A 102 -4.15 11.28 9.93
CA ILE A 102 -3.46 10.65 8.80
C ILE A 102 -1.94 10.77 8.95
N ALA A 103 -1.43 11.95 9.33
CA ALA A 103 0.01 12.15 9.54
C ALA A 103 0.55 11.26 10.66
N PHE A 104 -0.17 11.19 11.79
CA PHE A 104 0.19 10.32 12.90
C PHE A 104 0.09 8.84 12.54
N GLY A 105 -0.97 8.43 11.83
CA GLY A 105 -1.13 7.09 11.30
C GLY A 105 0.00 6.68 10.36
N GLY A 106 0.46 7.59 9.49
CA GLY A 106 1.62 7.36 8.62
C GLY A 106 2.92 7.16 9.40
N LEU A 107 3.15 7.95 10.46
CA LEU A 107 4.31 7.76 11.34
C LEU A 107 4.25 6.41 12.06
N ALA A 108 3.10 6.07 12.65
CA ALA A 108 2.90 4.80 13.34
C ALA A 108 3.07 3.60 12.39
N PHE A 109 2.59 3.71 11.14
CA PHE A 109 2.77 2.68 10.11
C PHE A 109 4.24 2.44 9.76
N ASN A 110 5.03 3.51 9.60
CA ASN A 110 6.46 3.39 9.32
C ASN A 110 7.23 2.71 10.47
N ILE A 111 6.93 3.10 11.72
CA ILE A 111 7.50 2.45 12.92
C ILE A 111 7.11 0.97 12.94
N GLY A 112 5.83 0.67 12.67
CA GLY A 112 5.32 -0.68 12.55
C GLY A 112 6.13 -1.51 11.55
N ASN A 113 6.35 -1.01 10.33
CA ASN A 113 7.11 -1.73 9.29
C ASN A 113 8.56 -2.01 9.69
N ILE A 114 9.24 -1.08 10.38
CA ILE A 114 10.59 -1.31 10.90
C ILE A 114 10.57 -2.38 12.00
N ALA A 115 9.61 -2.29 12.93
CA ALA A 115 9.45 -3.29 13.99
C ALA A 115 9.13 -4.68 13.42
N GLY A 116 8.23 -4.76 12.44
CA GLY A 116 7.87 -5.98 11.71
C GLY A 116 9.04 -6.60 10.97
N ALA A 117 9.88 -5.79 10.32
CA ALA A 117 11.11 -6.28 9.72
C ALA A 117 12.10 -6.81 10.77
N GLY A 118 12.22 -6.14 11.93
CA GLY A 118 12.99 -6.63 13.07
C GLY A 118 12.48 -7.96 13.62
N LEU A 119 11.15 -8.13 13.74
CA LEU A 119 10.51 -9.40 14.09
C LEU A 119 10.79 -10.48 13.04
N GLY A 120 10.79 -10.12 11.75
CA GLY A 120 11.16 -11.03 10.67
C GLY A 120 12.62 -11.50 10.77
N LEU A 121 13.56 -10.59 11.07
CA LEU A 121 14.95 -10.95 11.30
C LEU A 121 15.13 -11.81 12.56
N ASN A 122 14.35 -11.57 13.61
CA ASN A 122 14.30 -12.45 14.78
C ASN A 122 13.81 -13.86 14.39
N ALA A 123 12.77 -13.97 13.57
CA ALA A 123 12.24 -15.26 13.14
C ALA A 123 13.21 -16.06 12.25
N ILE A 124 13.99 -15.40 11.40
CA ILE A 124 14.90 -16.06 10.45
C ILE A 124 16.28 -16.34 11.07
N PHE A 125 16.84 -15.37 11.81
CA PHE A 125 18.21 -15.41 12.32
C PHE A 125 18.31 -15.53 13.84
N GLY A 126 17.20 -15.49 14.57
CA GLY A 126 17.19 -15.51 16.04
C GLY A 126 17.72 -14.22 16.68
N LEU A 127 17.94 -13.15 15.90
CA LEU A 127 18.47 -11.88 16.39
C LEU A 127 17.46 -11.16 17.29
N ASP A 128 17.92 -10.53 18.37
CA ASP A 128 17.05 -9.70 19.21
C ASP A 128 16.33 -8.64 18.36
N VAL A 129 15.04 -8.47 18.59
CA VAL A 129 14.15 -7.61 17.78
C VAL A 129 14.64 -6.16 17.74
N LYS A 130 15.25 -5.65 18.81
CA LYS A 130 15.80 -4.29 18.86
C LYS A 130 16.96 -4.13 17.89
N TRP A 131 17.86 -5.12 17.87
CA TRP A 131 19.01 -5.13 16.96
C TRP A 131 18.56 -5.38 15.51
N GLY A 132 17.60 -6.29 15.30
CA GLY A 132 16.99 -6.51 13.98
C GLY A 132 16.37 -5.24 13.41
N ALA A 133 15.53 -4.55 14.20
CA ALA A 133 14.91 -3.29 13.81
C ALA A 133 15.94 -2.18 13.53
N ALA A 134 16.98 -2.06 14.36
CA ALA A 134 18.06 -1.10 14.16
C ALA A 134 18.83 -1.35 12.84
N ILE A 135 19.16 -2.62 12.55
CA ILE A 135 19.83 -3.02 11.32
C ILE A 135 18.94 -2.69 10.10
N THR A 136 17.66 -3.06 10.14
CA THR A 136 16.72 -2.72 9.05
C THR A 136 16.62 -1.21 8.85
N ALA A 137 16.56 -0.42 9.93
CA ALA A 137 16.51 1.04 9.84
C ALA A 137 17.77 1.62 9.17
N ILE A 138 18.96 1.12 9.54
CA ILE A 138 20.23 1.53 8.92
C ILE A 138 20.23 1.19 7.43
N PHE A 139 19.85 -0.03 7.05
CA PHE A 139 19.77 -0.43 5.64
C PHE A 139 18.75 0.42 4.87
N ALA A 140 17.58 0.70 5.44
CA ALA A 140 16.58 1.55 4.82
C ALA A 140 17.13 2.95 4.53
N ILE A 141 17.82 3.57 5.51
CA ILE A 141 18.46 4.88 5.33
C ILE A 141 19.52 4.83 4.22
N LEU A 142 20.42 3.83 4.24
CA LEU A 142 21.47 3.69 3.24
C LEU A 142 20.90 3.53 1.82
N ILE A 143 19.82 2.78 1.66
CA ILE A 143 19.12 2.61 0.37
C ILE A 143 18.48 3.93 -0.08
N PHE A 144 17.84 4.67 0.81
CA PHE A 144 17.17 5.94 0.48
C PHE A 144 18.14 7.08 0.16
N VAL A 145 19.31 7.10 0.79
CA VAL A 145 20.37 8.09 0.54
C VAL A 145 21.13 7.78 -0.77
N SER A 146 21.11 6.54 -1.24
CA SER A 146 21.75 6.13 -2.50
C SER A 146 21.01 6.70 -3.72
N LYS A 147 21.74 7.46 -4.58
CA LYS A 147 21.24 7.94 -5.89
C LYS A 147 20.77 6.79 -6.81
N SER A 148 21.35 5.60 -6.68
CA SER A 148 20.93 4.40 -7.42
C SER A 148 19.64 3.81 -6.85
N GLY A 149 19.47 3.85 -5.53
CA GLY A 149 18.24 3.45 -4.85
C GLY A 149 17.05 4.30 -5.33
N GLN A 150 17.22 5.61 -5.37
CA GLN A 150 16.18 6.53 -5.86
C GLN A 150 15.77 6.26 -7.32
N LYS A 151 16.73 5.97 -8.22
CA LYS A 151 16.44 5.59 -9.61
C LYS A 151 15.68 4.27 -9.73
N LEU A 152 16.02 3.27 -8.90
CA LEU A 152 15.25 2.03 -8.79
C LEU A 152 13.84 2.36 -8.29
N TRP A 153 13.67 3.07 -7.20
CA TRP A 153 12.34 3.44 -6.69
C TRP A 153 11.46 4.17 -7.72
N THR A 154 12.01 5.10 -8.51
CA THR A 154 11.26 5.79 -9.59
C THR A 154 10.90 4.90 -10.77
N LEU A 155 11.56 3.75 -10.94
CA LEU A 155 11.20 2.75 -11.96
C LEU A 155 10.09 1.81 -11.45
N PHE A 156 9.80 1.84 -10.14
CA PHE A 156 8.89 0.93 -9.43
C PHE A 156 7.59 1.60 -8.99
N GLN A 157 7.44 2.92 -9.16
CA GLN A 157 6.26 3.71 -8.83
C GLN A 157 5.54 4.18 -10.11
#